data_AF-A0A9X4SG32-F1
#
_entry.id   AF-A0A9X4SG32-F1
#
_cell.length_a   1.000
_cell.length_b   1.000
_cell.length_c   1.000
_cell.angle_alpha   90.00
_cell.angle_beta   90.00
_cell.angle_gamma   90.00
#
_symmetry.space_group_name_H-M   'P 1'
#
loop_
_entity.id
_entity.type
_entity.pdbx_description
1 polymer ?
#
loop_
_entity_poly.entity_id
_entity_poly.type
_entity_poly.pdbx_seq_one_letter_code
_entity_poly.pdbx_strand_id
1 'polypeptide(L)'
;KMRGASQIILMSLHADRQKLALELGATDVIAERGEEGIAKVREILGGGADAALECVGTESAIDQALGVLHNGGRVGFVGVPHYNNCPLGSTFAQNISI
;
A
#
# COMPACT_ATOMS: atom_id res chain seq x y z
N LYS A 1 12.07 -13.16 9.26
CA LYS A 1 13.34 -12.43 8.97
C LYS A 1 13.05 -11.33 7.95
N MET A 2 13.43 -10.07 8.23
CA MET A 2 13.26 -8.91 7.32
C MET A 2 13.90 -9.18 5.95
N ARG A 3 13.32 -8.61 4.89
CA ARG A 3 13.72 -8.85 3.49
C ARG A 3 14.54 -7.72 2.85
N GLY A 4 14.88 -6.69 3.61
CA GLY A 4 15.81 -5.63 3.16
C GLY A 4 15.16 -4.39 2.55
N ALA A 5 13.86 -4.17 2.75
CA ALA A 5 13.24 -2.89 2.40
C ALA A 5 13.85 -1.75 3.22
N SER A 6 14.26 -0.67 2.56
CA SER A 6 14.89 0.51 3.19
C SER A 6 13.86 1.50 3.74
N GLN A 7 12.66 1.53 3.17
CA GLN A 7 11.52 2.33 3.64
C GLN A 7 10.28 1.44 3.70
N ILE A 8 9.53 1.53 4.80
CA ILE A 8 8.35 0.71 5.08
C ILE A 8 7.27 1.63 5.64
N ILE A 9 6.27 1.93 4.82
CA ILE A 9 5.17 2.82 5.19
C ILE A 9 3.97 1.99 5.63
N LEU A 10 3.50 2.16 6.87
CA LEU A 10 2.22 1.62 7.31
C LEU A 10 1.11 2.66 7.09
N MET A 11 0.08 2.30 6.35
CA MET A 11 -1.14 3.10 6.25
C MET A 11 -2.18 2.59 7.27
N SER A 12 -2.35 3.24 8.43
CA SER A 12 -3.30 2.84 9.50
C SER A 12 -3.93 4.04 10.20
N LEU A 13 -5.20 3.96 10.58
CA LEU A 13 -5.88 4.94 11.46
C LEU A 13 -5.81 4.55 12.95
N HIS A 14 -5.44 3.30 13.26
CA HIS A 14 -5.48 2.77 14.62
C HIS A 14 -4.12 2.93 15.31
N ALA A 15 -4.07 3.78 16.33
CA ALA A 15 -2.82 4.20 16.99
C ALA A 15 -2.03 3.03 17.62
N ASP A 16 -2.72 2.02 18.14
CA ASP A 16 -2.12 0.78 18.64
C ASP A 16 -1.35 0.03 17.55
N ARG A 17 -1.95 -0.11 16.35
CA ARG A 17 -1.32 -0.74 15.19
C ARG A 17 -0.17 0.09 14.63
N GLN A 18 -0.30 1.42 14.66
CA GLN A 18 0.77 2.33 14.25
C GLN A 18 2.00 2.14 15.13
N LYS A 19 1.81 2.15 16.45
CA LYS A 19 2.89 1.94 17.42
C LYS A 19 3.56 0.59 17.22
N LEU A 20 2.77 -0.48 17.09
CA LEU A 20 3.31 -1.82 16.86
C LEU A 20 4.12 -1.89 15.56
N ALA A 21 3.65 -1.28 14.46
CA ALA A 21 4.38 -1.32 13.21
C ALA A 21 5.73 -0.60 13.27
N LEU A 22 5.79 0.55 13.96
CA LEU A 22 7.05 1.25 14.20
C LEU A 22 8.03 0.38 15.01
N GLU A 23 7.54 -0.30 16.05
CA GLU A 23 8.34 -1.26 16.83
C GLU A 23 8.86 -2.44 15.98
N LEU A 24 8.10 -2.83 14.95
CA LEU A 24 8.44 -3.91 14.01
C LEU A 24 9.27 -3.44 12.80
N GLY A 25 9.60 -2.14 12.72
CA GLY A 25 10.50 -1.59 11.70
C GLY A 25 9.81 -0.86 10.55
N ALA A 26 8.54 -0.47 10.67
CA ALA A 26 7.99 0.56 9.80
C ALA A 26 8.78 1.86 9.99
N THR A 27 9.09 2.53 8.89
CA THR A 27 9.80 3.83 8.90
C THR A 27 8.83 4.98 9.04
N ASP A 28 7.63 4.84 8.50
CA ASP A 28 6.63 5.90 8.43
C ASP A 28 5.23 5.37 8.64
N VAL A 29 4.35 6.26 9.10
CA VAL A 29 2.92 5.98 9.31
C VAL A 29 2.10 7.06 8.62
N ILE A 30 1.12 6.64 7.82
CA ILE A 30 0.15 7.53 7.17
C ILE A 30 -1.27 7.16 7.61
N ALA A 31 -1.95 8.13 8.23
CA ALA A 31 -3.33 7.97 8.69
C ALA A 31 -4.33 8.28 7.56
N GLU A 32 -3.96 9.18 6.67
CA GLU A 32 -4.75 9.62 5.51
C GLU A 32 -5.10 8.46 4.57
N ARG A 33 -6.18 8.62 3.81
CA ARG A 33 -6.77 7.60 2.93
C ARG A 33 -7.14 8.15 1.58
N GLY A 34 -7.37 7.26 0.62
CA GLY A 34 -7.75 7.64 -0.74
C GLY A 34 -6.65 8.50 -1.39
N GLU A 35 -7.06 9.48 -2.19
CA GLU A 35 -6.14 10.33 -2.96
C GLU A 35 -5.14 11.09 -2.08
N GLU A 36 -5.57 11.59 -0.93
CA GLU A 36 -4.69 12.30 0.02
C GLU A 36 -3.60 11.36 0.57
N GLY A 37 -4.00 10.16 1.00
CA GLY A 37 -3.07 9.14 1.47
C GLY A 37 -2.10 8.69 0.38
N ILE A 38 -2.59 8.53 -0.86
CA ILE A 38 -1.77 8.18 -2.02
C ILE A 38 -0.74 9.27 -2.29
N ALA A 39 -1.17 10.54 -2.37
CA ALA A 39 -0.30 11.66 -2.65
C ALA A 39 0.83 11.78 -1.62
N LYS A 40 0.51 11.61 -0.33
CA LYS A 40 1.48 11.67 0.75
C LYS A 40 2.50 10.53 0.70
N VAL A 41 2.08 9.30 0.41
CA VAL A 41 3.03 8.18 0.19
C VAL A 41 3.99 8.52 -0.95
N ARG A 42 3.44 9.02 -2.06
CA ARG A 42 4.22 9.33 -3.27
C ARG A 42 5.22 10.46 -3.03
N GLU A 43 4.84 11.47 -2.26
CA GLU A 43 5.72 12.56 -1.85
C GLU A 43 6.89 12.05 -1.01
N ILE A 44 6.61 11.27 0.05
CA ILE A 44 7.66 10.72 0.94
C ILE A 44 8.65 9.86 0.16
N LEU A 45 8.15 9.04 -0.77
CA LEU A 45 8.98 8.14 -1.56
C LEU A 45 9.65 8.83 -2.78
N GLY A 46 9.32 10.10 -3.06
CA GLY A 46 9.79 10.79 -4.26
C GLY A 46 9.31 10.14 -5.58
N GLY A 47 8.17 9.47 -5.55
CA GLY A 47 7.71 8.60 -6.63
C GLY A 47 6.53 7.72 -6.22
N GLY A 48 6.68 6.40 -6.34
CA GLY A 48 5.71 5.42 -5.83
C GLY A 48 6.46 4.22 -5.26
N ALA A 49 5.77 3.41 -4.46
CA ALA A 49 6.37 2.24 -3.82
C ALA A 49 6.73 1.15 -4.84
N ASP A 50 7.85 0.46 -4.63
CA ASP A 50 8.25 -0.72 -5.44
C ASP A 50 7.29 -1.90 -5.23
N ALA A 51 6.76 -2.01 -4.03
CA ALA A 51 5.82 -3.05 -3.64
C ALA A 51 4.79 -2.51 -2.64
N ALA A 52 3.56 -3.01 -2.75
CA ALA A 52 2.47 -2.76 -1.83
C ALA A 52 1.86 -4.08 -1.36
N LEU A 53 1.47 -4.15 -0.10
CA LEU A 53 0.73 -5.29 0.46
C LEU A 53 -0.66 -4.80 0.85
N GLU A 54 -1.68 -5.37 0.21
CA GLU A 54 -3.07 -5.10 0.53
C GLU A 54 -3.54 -6.14 1.55
N CYS A 55 -3.91 -5.67 2.75
CA CYS A 55 -4.13 -6.52 3.92
C CYS A 55 -5.52 -6.34 4.57
N VAL A 56 -6.44 -5.66 3.89
CA VAL A 56 -7.78 -5.31 4.38
C VAL A 56 -8.86 -6.03 3.58
N GLY A 57 -8.72 -6.12 2.26
CA GLY A 57 -9.68 -6.76 1.38
C GLY A 57 -10.95 -5.93 1.15
N THR A 58 -10.85 -4.59 1.18
CA THR A 58 -11.89 -3.65 0.70
C THR A 58 -11.50 -3.04 -0.65
N GLU A 59 -12.47 -2.64 -1.47
CA GLU A 59 -12.23 -2.02 -2.79
C GLU A 59 -11.36 -0.77 -2.66
N SER A 60 -11.68 0.10 -1.70
CA SER A 60 -10.89 1.29 -1.39
C SER A 60 -9.45 1.00 -0.96
N ALA A 61 -9.20 -0.16 -0.32
CA ALA A 61 -7.85 -0.55 0.07
C ALA A 61 -7.06 -1.07 -1.14
N ILE A 62 -7.72 -1.76 -2.08
CA ILE A 62 -7.10 -2.11 -3.36
C ILE A 62 -6.75 -0.86 -4.15
N ASP A 63 -7.69 0.07 -4.33
CA ASP A 63 -7.43 1.30 -5.10
C ASP A 63 -6.27 2.09 -4.50
N GLN A 64 -6.22 2.19 -3.18
CA GLN A 64 -5.12 2.81 -2.48
C GLN A 64 -3.80 2.07 -2.68
N ALA A 65 -3.79 0.74 -2.57
CA ALA A 65 -2.60 -0.09 -2.79
C ALA A 65 -2.06 0.02 -4.22
N LEU A 66 -2.95 0.11 -5.22
CA LEU A 66 -2.54 0.32 -6.62
C LEU A 66 -2.05 1.75 -6.85
N GLY A 67 -2.71 2.76 -6.28
CA GLY A 67 -2.37 4.17 -6.47
C GLY A 67 -1.01 4.58 -5.89
N VAL A 68 -0.57 3.92 -4.82
CA VAL A 68 0.74 4.20 -4.21
C VAL A 68 1.92 3.65 -5.00
N LEU A 69 1.71 2.70 -5.90
CA LEU A 69 2.78 2.08 -6.69
C LEU A 69 3.32 3.02 -7.77
N HIS A 70 4.59 2.83 -8.13
CA HIS A 70 5.10 3.33 -9.41
C HIS A 70 4.76 2.35 -10.55
N ASN A 71 4.85 2.81 -11.80
CA ASN A 71 4.68 1.92 -12.95
C ASN A 71 5.77 0.83 -12.94
N GLY A 72 5.38 -0.44 -13.09
CA GLY A 72 6.26 -1.60 -12.94
C GLY A 72 6.34 -2.16 -11.52
N GLY A 73 5.61 -1.59 -10.56
CA GLY A 73 5.55 -2.05 -9.18
C GLY A 73 4.85 -3.40 -9.00
N ARG A 74 4.79 -3.86 -7.74
CA ARG A 74 4.17 -5.15 -7.38
C ARG A 74 3.14 -4.99 -6.27
N VAL A 75 1.99 -5.66 -6.39
CA VAL A 75 0.99 -5.69 -5.32
C VAL A 75 0.77 -7.13 -4.84
N GLY A 76 0.87 -7.36 -3.54
CA GLY A 76 0.48 -8.63 -2.93
C GLY A 76 -0.86 -8.50 -2.23
N PHE A 77 -1.85 -9.28 -2.65
CA PHE A 77 -3.14 -9.36 -1.94
C PHE A 77 -3.08 -10.41 -0.83
N VAL A 78 -3.23 -9.95 0.40
CA VAL A 78 -3.25 -10.77 1.63
C VAL A 78 -4.63 -10.71 2.29
N GLY A 79 -5.33 -9.57 2.17
CA GLY A 79 -6.71 -9.43 2.59
C GLY A 79 -7.64 -10.34 1.79
N VAL A 80 -8.61 -10.98 2.45
CA VAL A 80 -9.63 -11.78 1.76
C VAL A 80 -10.67 -10.82 1.17
N PRO A 81 -10.87 -10.79 -0.15
CA PRO A 81 -11.83 -9.87 -0.76
C PRO A 81 -13.26 -10.19 -0.33
N HIS A 82 -14.02 -9.17 0.06
CA HIS A 82 -15.45 -9.28 0.38
C HIS A 82 -16.38 -8.77 -0.75
N TYR A 83 -15.83 -8.53 -1.94
CA TYR A 83 -16.54 -7.97 -3.10
C TYR A 83 -16.16 -8.68 -4.39
N ASN A 84 -17.02 -8.56 -5.41
CA ASN A 84 -16.89 -9.29 -6.67
C ASN A 84 -16.07 -8.56 -7.74
N ASN A 85 -15.65 -7.31 -7.48
CA ASN A 85 -15.05 -6.44 -8.48
C ASN A 85 -13.61 -6.07 -8.10
N CYS A 86 -12.61 -6.70 -8.71
CA CYS A 86 -11.21 -6.32 -8.55
C CYS A 86 -10.77 -5.51 -9.79
N PRO A 87 -10.37 -4.23 -9.64
CA PRO A 87 -10.00 -3.38 -10.77
C PRO A 87 -8.62 -3.76 -11.35
N LEU A 88 -8.51 -4.97 -11.92
CA LEU A 88 -7.31 -5.49 -12.57
C LEU A 88 -6.95 -4.75 -13.88
N GLY A 89 -7.89 -3.99 -14.45
CA GLY A 89 -7.62 -3.26 -15.69
C GLY A 89 -6.52 -2.20 -15.53
N SER A 90 -6.44 -1.55 -14.37
CA SER A 90 -5.41 -0.54 -14.08
C SER A 90 -4.01 -1.15 -13.98
N THR A 91 -3.89 -2.42 -13.56
CA THR A 91 -2.58 -3.07 -13.40
C THR A 91 -1.89 -3.29 -14.74
N PHE A 92 -2.65 -3.60 -15.81
CA PHE A 92 -2.08 -3.74 -17.15
C PHE A 92 -1.48 -2.44 -17.66
N ALA A 93 -2.20 -1.31 -17.53
CA ALA A 93 -1.75 -0.01 -18.04
C ALA A 93 -0.47 0.49 -17.35
N GLN A 94 -0.26 0.10 -16.08
CA GLN A 94 0.89 0.49 -15.28
C GLN A 94 1.98 -0.59 -15.20
N ASN A 95 1.81 -1.73 -15.91
CA ASN A 95 2.69 -2.91 -15.81
C ASN A 95 2.88 -3.41 -14.36
N ILE A 96 1.84 -3.35 -13.54
CA ILE A 96 1.88 -3.82 -12.16
C ILE A 96 1.77 -5.35 -12.13
N SER A 97 2.67 -6.00 -11.40
CA SER A 97 2.59 -7.45 -11.14
C SER A 97 1.79 -7.73 -9.87
N ILE A 98 1.07 -8.84 -9.87
CA ILE A 98 0.33 -9.37 -8.71
C ILE A 98 1.00 -10.65 -8.24
#